data_AF-A0A960ACU8-F1
#
_entry.id   AF-A0A960ACU8-F1
#
_cell.length_a   1.000
_cell.length_b   1.000
_cell.length_c   1.000
_cell.angle_alpha   90.00
_cell.angle_beta   90.00
_cell.angle_gamma   90.00
#
_symmetry.space_group_name_H-M   'P 1'
#
loop_
_entity.id
_entity.type
_entity.pdbx_description
1 polymer ?
#
loop_
_entity_poly.entity_id
_entity_poly.type
_entity_poly.pdbx_seq_one_letter_code
_entity_poly.pdbx_strand_id
1 'polypeptide(L)'
;MPDYPFLKGHGTENDFVLLPDHDGTIHGDLSAEQMAERVRALCDRRAGIGGDGVLRVVRDPLDGDPLGGEGWFMDYRNADGSVAEMCGNGIRVFVRYLLEAGLVDGSAPLPIGTRDGVKVVTVDGDLVTADLGTPQVLGETKVAVPGRAWVARHVDMGNPHAVAFVDSL
;
A
#
# COMPACT_ATOMS: atom_id res chain seq x y z
N MET A 1 20.19 11.61 -19.54
CA MET A 1 18.95 10.84 -19.28
C MET A 1 18.02 11.76 -18.52
N PRO A 2 16.71 11.80 -18.82
CA PRO A 2 15.78 12.56 -17.98
C PRO A 2 15.76 11.96 -16.56
N ASP A 3 15.61 12.81 -15.56
CA ASP A 3 15.50 12.39 -14.17
C ASP A 3 14.20 11.61 -13.96
N TYR A 4 14.24 10.56 -13.14
CA TYR A 4 13.07 9.77 -12.74
C TYR A 4 12.87 9.93 -11.22
N PRO A 5 11.99 10.84 -10.76
CA PRO A 5 11.85 11.12 -9.33
C PRO A 5 11.18 9.96 -8.62
N PHE A 6 11.76 9.51 -7.51
CA PHE A 6 11.17 8.50 -6.64
C PHE A 6 11.68 8.68 -5.21
N LEU A 7 10.97 8.08 -4.26
CA LEU A 7 11.48 7.86 -2.92
C LEU A 7 11.47 6.37 -2.60
N LYS A 8 12.24 5.98 -1.58
CA LYS A 8 12.28 4.62 -1.04
C LYS A 8 12.01 4.69 0.46
N GLY A 9 11.08 3.87 0.93
CA GLY A 9 10.75 3.79 2.35
C GLY A 9 10.25 2.40 2.72
N HIS A 10 10.12 2.13 4.01
CA HIS A 10 9.54 0.89 4.50
C HIS A 10 8.68 1.11 5.74
N GLY A 11 7.65 0.28 5.89
CA GLY A 11 6.88 0.15 7.13
C GLY A 11 7.19 -1.22 7.70
N THR A 12 7.89 -1.29 8.83
CA THR A 12 8.29 -2.57 9.46
C THR A 12 8.93 -3.54 8.44
N GLU A 13 10.00 -3.07 7.77
CA GLU A 13 10.78 -3.78 6.74
C GLU A 13 10.05 -4.17 5.44
N ASN A 14 8.72 -4.03 5.38
CA ASN A 14 7.99 -4.11 4.12
C ASN A 14 8.21 -2.81 3.32
N ASP A 15 8.93 -2.92 2.20
CA ASP A 15 9.57 -1.79 1.53
C ASP A 15 8.90 -1.40 0.20
N PHE A 16 8.82 -0.09 -0.07
CA PHE A 16 8.07 0.46 -1.19
C PHE A 16 8.87 1.49 -1.97
N VAL A 17 8.70 1.50 -3.28
CA VAL A 17 9.10 2.62 -4.13
C VAL A 17 7.92 3.59 -4.21
N LEU A 18 8.13 4.84 -3.80
CA LEU A 18 7.09 5.88 -3.85
C LEU A 18 7.29 6.73 -5.11
N LEU A 19 6.20 7.01 -5.80
CA LEU A 19 6.16 7.78 -7.03
C LEU A 19 5.27 9.01 -6.82
N PRO A 20 5.84 10.17 -6.40
CA PRO A 20 5.12 11.44 -6.37
C PRO A 20 4.59 11.80 -7.76
N ASP A 21 3.27 11.88 -7.88
CA ASP A 21 2.62 12.09 -9.19
C ASP A 21 1.28 12.77 -9.02
N HIS A 22 1.26 13.88 -8.28
CA HIS A 22 0.04 14.42 -7.68
C HIS A 22 -1.05 14.74 -8.72
N ASP A 23 -0.65 15.23 -9.89
CA ASP A 23 -1.51 15.55 -11.04
C ASP A 23 -1.44 14.50 -12.17
N GLY A 24 -0.73 13.39 -11.95
CA GLY A 24 -0.57 12.29 -12.91
C GLY A 24 0.37 12.56 -14.07
N THR A 25 1.10 13.68 -14.09
CA THR A 25 1.92 14.10 -15.24
C THR A 25 3.39 13.68 -15.17
N ILE A 26 3.89 13.30 -14.00
CA ILE A 26 5.32 13.09 -13.72
C ILE A 26 5.80 11.74 -14.28
N HIS A 27 4.98 10.69 -14.15
CA HIS A 27 5.36 9.34 -14.59
C HIS A 27 4.72 8.93 -15.92
N GLY A 28 4.12 9.89 -16.61
CA GLY A 28 3.48 9.74 -17.90
C GLY A 28 2.07 9.16 -17.82
N ASP A 29 1.31 9.39 -18.89
CA ASP A 29 0.00 8.77 -19.09
C ASP A 29 0.19 7.31 -19.53
N LEU A 30 0.08 6.39 -18.57
CA LEU A 30 0.30 4.96 -18.76
C LEU A 30 -1.03 4.22 -18.67
N SER A 31 -1.25 3.31 -19.60
CA SER A 31 -2.29 2.29 -19.43
C SER A 31 -2.01 1.45 -18.18
N ALA A 32 -3.05 0.77 -17.67
CA ALA A 32 -2.89 -0.13 -16.52
C ALA A 32 -1.82 -1.20 -16.75
N GLU A 33 -1.70 -1.73 -17.96
CA GLU A 33 -0.69 -2.72 -18.34
C GLU A 33 0.73 -2.12 -18.37
N GLN A 34 0.89 -0.92 -18.94
CA GLN A 34 2.18 -0.21 -18.95
C GLN A 34 2.63 0.17 -17.54
N MET A 35 1.68 0.56 -16.67
CA MET A 35 1.97 0.80 -15.27
C MET A 35 2.41 -0.49 -14.57
N ALA A 36 1.75 -1.62 -14.81
CA ALA A 36 2.15 -2.91 -14.24
C ALA A 36 3.55 -3.34 -14.70
N GLU A 37 3.90 -3.17 -15.98
CA GLU A 37 5.25 -3.42 -16.49
C GLU A 37 6.30 -2.53 -15.79
N ARG A 38 5.99 -1.23 -15.65
CA ARG A 38 6.86 -0.29 -14.96
C ARG A 38 7.06 -0.69 -13.49
N VAL A 39 6.01 -1.10 -12.79
CA VAL A 39 6.11 -1.58 -11.41
C VAL A 39 7.04 -2.79 -11.32
N ARG A 40 6.91 -3.79 -12.20
CA ARG A 40 7.82 -4.95 -12.22
C ARG A 40 9.28 -4.53 -12.41
N ALA A 41 9.53 -3.59 -13.33
CA ALA A 41 10.87 -3.09 -13.59
C ALA A 41 11.46 -2.34 -12.38
N LEU A 42 10.67 -1.50 -11.70
CA LEU A 42 11.10 -0.76 -10.52
C LEU A 42 11.37 -1.69 -9.32
N CYS A 43 10.50 -2.68 -9.13
CA CYS A 43 10.57 -3.60 -7.99
C CYS A 43 11.60 -4.73 -8.15
N ASP A 44 12.17 -4.93 -9.34
CA ASP A 44 13.30 -5.86 -9.50
C ASP A 44 14.49 -5.37 -8.64
N ARG A 45 14.91 -6.21 -7.68
CA ARG A 45 15.96 -5.85 -6.71
C ARG A 45 17.38 -5.81 -7.28
N ARG A 46 17.59 -6.30 -8.50
CA ARG A 46 18.92 -6.38 -9.15
C ARG A 46 19.04 -5.41 -10.31
N ALA A 47 18.01 -5.35 -11.15
CA ALA A 47 17.97 -4.51 -12.34
C ALA A 47 17.27 -3.17 -12.08
N GLY A 48 16.42 -3.09 -11.06
CA GLY A 48 15.68 -1.89 -10.66
C GLY A 48 16.15 -1.32 -9.31
N ILE A 49 15.19 -0.73 -8.59
CA ILE A 49 15.42 -0.16 -7.25
C ILE A 49 15.23 -1.26 -6.20
N GLY A 50 14.26 -2.14 -6.42
CA GLY A 50 13.83 -3.15 -5.46
C GLY A 50 12.72 -2.64 -4.55
N GLY A 51 11.72 -3.48 -4.29
CA GLY A 51 10.64 -3.21 -3.33
C GLY A 51 9.58 -4.30 -3.37
N ASP A 52 8.83 -4.45 -2.29
CA ASP A 52 7.67 -5.33 -2.22
C ASP A 52 6.47 -4.76 -3.02
N GLY A 53 6.50 -3.46 -3.32
CA GLY A 53 5.57 -2.82 -4.25
C GLY A 53 5.86 -1.34 -4.51
N VAL A 54 4.96 -0.72 -5.27
CA VAL A 54 4.99 0.70 -5.63
C VAL A 54 3.78 1.42 -5.03
N LEU A 55 4.01 2.60 -4.45
CA LEU A 55 2.98 3.52 -3.99
C LEU A 55 3.02 4.77 -4.88
N ARG A 56 2.12 4.85 -5.85
CA ARG A 56 1.96 6.09 -6.63
C ARG A 56 1.07 7.06 -5.85
N VAL A 57 1.57 8.29 -5.67
CA VAL A 57 0.94 9.34 -4.87
C VAL A 57 0.22 10.31 -5.77
N VAL A 58 -1.10 10.14 -5.88
CA VAL A 58 -1.96 10.86 -6.84
C VAL A 58 -3.16 11.47 -6.12
N ARG A 59 -3.78 12.47 -6.75
CA ARG A 59 -5.11 12.97 -6.35
C ARG A 59 -6.24 12.41 -7.20
N ASP A 60 -5.94 12.07 -8.45
CA ASP A 60 -6.88 11.48 -9.40
C ASP A 60 -6.37 10.10 -9.88
N PRO A 61 -6.85 9.00 -9.28
CA PRO A 61 -6.42 7.65 -9.62
C PRO A 61 -7.13 7.10 -10.86
N LEU A 62 -6.45 6.21 -11.59
CA LEU A 62 -6.97 5.59 -12.82
C LEU A 62 -8.26 4.77 -12.62
N ASP A 63 -8.46 4.21 -11.42
CA ASP A 63 -9.53 3.26 -11.14
C ASP A 63 -10.75 3.89 -10.42
N GLY A 64 -10.80 5.23 -10.38
CA GLY A 64 -11.84 6.01 -9.71
C GLY A 64 -11.48 6.38 -8.27
N ASP A 65 -11.88 7.59 -7.85
CA ASP A 65 -11.57 8.13 -6.53
C ASP A 65 -12.74 8.01 -5.54
N PRO A 66 -12.61 7.23 -4.44
CA PRO A 66 -13.60 7.22 -3.37
C PRO A 66 -13.74 8.57 -2.65
N LEU A 67 -12.77 9.49 -2.80
CA LEU A 67 -12.80 10.85 -2.23
C LEU A 67 -13.27 11.92 -3.22
N GLY A 68 -13.67 11.56 -4.44
CA GLY A 68 -14.29 12.49 -5.39
C GLY A 68 -13.38 13.57 -5.98
N GLY A 69 -12.06 13.35 -6.01
CA GLY A 69 -11.05 14.20 -6.62
C GLY A 69 -10.38 15.21 -5.68
N GLU A 70 -10.81 15.28 -4.42
CA GLU A 70 -10.31 16.27 -3.46
C GLU A 70 -9.26 15.69 -2.49
N GLY A 71 -9.08 14.37 -2.49
CA GLY A 71 -8.23 13.63 -1.55
C GLY A 71 -6.87 13.21 -2.08
N TRP A 72 -6.08 12.58 -1.20
CA TRP A 72 -4.89 11.82 -1.60
C TRP A 72 -5.26 10.36 -1.76
N PHE A 73 -4.84 9.74 -2.86
CA PHE A 73 -5.08 8.34 -3.15
C PHE A 73 -3.77 7.57 -3.20
N MET A 74 -3.74 6.46 -2.45
CA MET A 74 -2.62 5.52 -2.45
C MET A 74 -2.82 4.49 -3.56
N ASP A 75 -2.30 4.79 -4.75
CA ASP A 75 -2.32 3.86 -5.87
C ASP A 75 -1.23 2.79 -5.68
N TYR A 76 -1.60 1.75 -4.91
CA TYR A 76 -0.74 0.65 -4.53
C TYR A 76 -0.75 -0.50 -5.56
N ARG A 77 0.44 -0.95 -5.97
CA ARG A 77 0.65 -2.17 -6.75
C ARG A 77 1.72 -3.05 -6.13
N ASN A 78 1.51 -4.36 -6.13
CA ASN A 78 2.51 -5.34 -5.68
C ASN A 78 3.70 -5.38 -6.66
N ALA A 79 4.83 -5.94 -6.22
CA ALA A 79 6.05 -6.08 -7.04
C ALA A 79 5.86 -6.80 -8.39
N ASP A 80 4.85 -7.67 -8.51
CA ASP A 80 4.51 -8.36 -9.76
C ASP A 80 3.63 -7.52 -10.71
N GLY A 81 3.36 -6.26 -10.36
CA GLY A 81 2.53 -5.31 -11.11
C GLY A 81 1.02 -5.49 -10.89
N SER A 82 0.59 -6.47 -10.10
CA SER A 82 -0.81 -6.65 -9.75
C SER A 82 -1.32 -5.49 -8.88
N VAL A 83 -2.59 -5.15 -9.07
CA VAL A 83 -3.29 -4.19 -8.23
C VAL A 83 -3.48 -4.79 -6.85
N ALA A 84 -3.22 -3.99 -5.82
CA ALA A 84 -3.50 -4.35 -4.45
C ALA A 84 -4.55 -3.40 -3.86
N GLU A 85 -5.44 -3.98 -3.05
CA GLU A 85 -6.59 -3.26 -2.50
C GLU A 85 -6.16 -2.34 -1.35
N MET A 86 -5.36 -2.87 -0.43
CA MET A 86 -4.85 -2.15 0.73
C MET A 86 -3.57 -2.81 1.28
N CYS A 87 -2.71 -2.00 1.92
CA CYS A 87 -1.62 -2.49 2.75
C CYS A 87 -1.41 -1.56 3.95
N GLY A 88 -1.59 -2.10 5.17
CA GLY A 88 -1.43 -1.35 6.40
C GLY A 88 -0.01 -0.80 6.61
N ASN A 89 1.02 -1.46 6.07
CA ASN A 89 2.39 -0.94 6.09
C ASN A 89 2.57 0.19 5.07
N GLY A 90 2.06 0.00 3.85
CA GLY A 90 2.14 0.98 2.77
C GLY A 90 1.48 2.31 3.14
N ILE A 91 0.30 2.29 3.75
CA ILE A 91 -0.42 3.53 4.11
C ILE A 91 0.32 4.36 5.16
N ARG A 92 1.06 3.73 6.08
CA ARG A 92 1.89 4.45 7.05
C ARG A 92 3.06 5.16 6.37
N VAL A 93 3.72 4.47 5.43
CA VAL A 93 4.80 5.06 4.61
C VAL A 93 4.26 6.19 3.74
N PHE A 94 3.09 6.01 3.14
CA PHE A 94 2.41 6.99 2.31
C PHE A 94 2.10 8.28 3.09
N VAL A 95 1.44 8.16 4.25
CA VAL A 95 1.11 9.34 5.08
C VAL A 95 2.36 10.02 5.62
N ARG A 96 3.40 9.25 5.98
CA ARG A 96 4.68 9.84 6.37
C ARG A 96 5.25 10.72 5.24
N TYR A 97 5.25 10.23 4.01
CA TYR A 97 5.69 11.02 2.86
C TYR A 97 4.86 12.30 2.69
N LEU A 98 3.53 12.21 2.77
CA LEU A 98 2.66 13.39 2.63
C LEU A 98 2.99 14.48 3.68
N LEU A 99 3.27 14.08 4.92
CA LEU A 99 3.66 15.00 5.98
C LEU A 99 5.02 15.64 5.71
N GLU A 100 6.03 14.84 5.38
CA GLU A 100 7.39 15.30 5.12
C GLU A 100 7.47 16.24 3.89
N ALA A 101 6.63 15.98 2.88
CA ALA A 101 6.50 16.81 1.71
C ALA A 101 5.62 18.07 1.93
N GLY A 102 5.05 18.25 3.13
CA GLY A 102 4.18 19.39 3.45
C GLY A 102 2.85 19.40 2.69
N LEU A 103 2.40 18.23 2.24
CA LEU A 103 1.19 18.04 1.42
C LEU A 103 -0.08 17.87 2.25
N VAL A 104 0.07 17.54 3.52
CA VAL A 104 -0.99 17.46 4.54
C VAL A 104 -0.42 17.92 5.88
N ASP A 105 -1.30 18.36 6.78
CA ASP A 105 -0.95 18.53 8.19
C ASP A 105 -1.40 17.30 8.99
N GLY A 106 -0.63 16.91 10.01
CA GLY A 106 -0.96 15.78 10.87
C GLY A 106 -1.81 16.15 12.07
N SER A 107 -2.42 17.34 12.11
CA SER A 107 -3.11 17.87 13.29
C SER A 107 -4.54 17.35 13.44
N ALA A 108 -5.09 16.77 12.37
CA ALA A 108 -6.40 16.16 12.32
C ALA A 108 -6.34 14.77 11.67
N PRO A 109 -7.36 13.90 11.87
CA PRO A 109 -7.46 12.64 11.15
C PRO A 109 -7.47 12.85 9.62
N LEU A 110 -6.64 12.09 8.93
CA LEU A 110 -6.41 12.20 7.49
C LEU A 110 -7.16 11.11 6.73
N PRO A 111 -8.14 11.44 5.88
CA PRO A 111 -8.76 10.48 4.97
C PRO A 111 -7.83 10.21 3.79
N ILE A 112 -7.49 8.94 3.58
CA ILE A 112 -6.69 8.48 2.44
C ILE A 112 -7.52 7.53 1.60
N GLY A 113 -7.61 7.84 0.30
CA GLY A 113 -8.27 6.98 -0.67
C GLY A 113 -7.44 5.74 -0.95
N THR A 114 -8.08 4.57 -0.91
CA THR A 114 -7.51 3.29 -1.34
C THR A 114 -8.54 2.54 -2.18
N ARG A 115 -8.13 1.45 -2.82
CA ARG A 115 -9.08 0.60 -3.56
C ARG A 115 -10.03 -0.17 -2.63
N ASP A 116 -9.64 -0.36 -1.36
CA ASP A 116 -10.50 -0.85 -0.27
C ASP A 116 -11.26 0.28 0.45
N GLY A 117 -11.56 1.37 -0.27
CA GLY A 117 -12.25 2.54 0.24
C GLY A 117 -11.37 3.51 1.04
N VAL A 118 -12.00 4.44 1.75
CA VAL A 118 -11.30 5.48 2.53
C VAL A 118 -10.79 4.89 3.84
N LYS A 119 -9.50 5.10 4.12
CA LYS A 119 -8.88 4.78 5.42
C LYS A 119 -8.56 6.07 6.15
N VAL A 120 -8.95 6.14 7.42
CA VAL A 120 -8.66 7.30 8.28
C VAL A 120 -7.37 7.04 9.03
N VAL A 121 -6.41 7.96 8.91
CA VAL A 121 -5.09 7.85 9.53
C VAL A 121 -4.89 8.96 10.54
N THR A 122 -4.44 8.63 11.74
CA THR A 122 -4.06 9.58 12.78
C THR A 122 -2.56 9.55 13.01
N VAL A 123 -2.01 10.69 13.42
CA VAL A 123 -0.56 10.89 13.57
C VAL A 123 -0.29 11.49 14.95
N ASP A 124 0.64 10.87 15.68
CA ASP A 124 1.12 11.35 16.98
C ASP A 124 2.65 11.27 17.00
N GLY A 125 3.30 12.42 16.77
CA GLY A 125 4.74 12.51 16.58
C GLY A 125 5.21 11.61 15.44
N ASP A 126 5.91 10.52 15.78
CA ASP A 126 6.40 9.54 14.80
C ASP A 126 5.48 8.35 14.55
N LEU A 127 4.42 8.22 15.34
CA LEU A 127 3.49 7.11 15.25
C LEU A 127 2.37 7.43 14.26
N VAL A 128 2.21 6.57 13.25
CA VAL A 128 1.12 6.63 12.28
C VAL A 128 0.17 5.46 12.52
N THR A 129 -1.09 5.75 12.82
CA THR A 129 -2.13 4.76 13.12
C THR A 129 -3.19 4.82 12.03
N ALA A 130 -3.47 3.70 11.37
CA ALA A 130 -4.50 3.60 10.35
C ALA A 130 -5.70 2.80 10.88
N ASP A 131 -6.91 3.34 10.67
CA ASP A 131 -8.13 2.58 10.83
C ASP A 131 -8.27 1.58 9.66
N LEU A 132 -8.13 0.30 9.96
CA LEU A 132 -8.23 -0.80 8.99
C LEU A 132 -9.66 -1.38 8.93
N GLY A 133 -10.60 -0.82 9.68
CA GLY A 133 -11.94 -1.35 9.82
C GLY A 133 -12.03 -2.53 10.80
N THR A 134 -13.17 -3.20 10.77
CA THR A 134 -13.49 -4.30 11.68
C THR A 134 -13.15 -5.66 11.05
N PRO A 135 -12.36 -6.53 11.71
CA PRO A 135 -12.07 -7.87 11.21
C PRO A 135 -13.34 -8.71 11.09
N GLN A 136 -13.47 -9.44 9.99
CA GLN A 136 -14.47 -10.51 9.88
C GLN A 136 -13.82 -11.86 10.20
N VAL A 137 -14.29 -12.52 11.27
CA VAL A 137 -13.82 -13.86 11.64
C VAL A 137 -14.77 -14.88 11.03
N LEU A 138 -14.34 -15.52 9.94
CA LEU A 138 -15.17 -16.37 9.07
C LEU A 138 -15.15 -17.85 9.47
N GLY A 139 -14.49 -18.20 10.58
CA GLY A 139 -14.46 -19.55 11.13
C GLY A 139 -13.09 -20.22 11.06
N GLU A 140 -13.07 -21.54 10.96
CA GLU A 140 -11.85 -22.34 10.91
C GLU A 140 -11.40 -22.60 9.47
N THR A 141 -10.09 -22.62 9.28
CA THR A 141 -9.42 -23.01 8.05
C THR A 141 -8.16 -23.80 8.40
N LYS A 142 -7.35 -24.13 7.40
CA LYS A 142 -6.12 -24.91 7.55
C LYS A 142 -4.98 -24.27 6.77
N VAL A 143 -3.84 -24.12 7.42
CA VAL A 143 -2.57 -23.77 6.75
C VAL A 143 -1.72 -25.04 6.71
N ALA A 144 -1.14 -25.33 5.55
CA ALA A 144 -0.26 -26.48 5.36
C ALA A 144 0.99 -26.09 4.58
N VAL A 145 2.14 -26.54 5.06
CA VAL A 145 3.43 -26.50 4.38
C VAL A 145 3.98 -27.93 4.32
N PRO A 146 5.00 -28.24 3.50
CA PRO A 146 5.57 -29.59 3.47
C PRO A 146 5.93 -30.09 4.87
N GLY A 147 5.31 -31.20 5.29
CA GLY A 147 5.58 -31.85 6.57
C GLY A 147 4.82 -31.29 7.80
N ARG A 148 4.04 -30.21 7.67
CA ARG A 148 3.32 -29.63 8.82
C ARG A 148 1.99 -28.99 8.41
N ALA A 149 0.99 -29.11 9.27
CA ALA A 149 -0.29 -28.44 9.10
C ALA A 149 -0.85 -27.96 10.43
N TRP A 150 -1.59 -26.86 10.39
CA TRP A 150 -2.19 -26.23 11.55
C TRP A 150 -3.66 -25.89 11.28
N VAL A 151 -4.48 -26.01 12.32
CA VAL A 151 -5.79 -25.36 12.35
C VAL A 151 -5.55 -23.87 12.47
N ALA A 152 -6.26 -23.09 11.67
CA ALA A 152 -6.16 -21.64 11.62
C ALA A 152 -7.54 -20.99 11.70
N ARG A 153 -7.58 -19.71 12.04
CA ARG A 153 -8.78 -18.88 11.89
C ARG A 153 -8.75 -18.18 10.55
N HIS A 154 -9.84 -18.24 9.81
CA HIS A 154 -10.03 -17.43 8.61
C HIS A 154 -10.47 -16.03 9.06
N VAL A 155 -9.66 -15.02 8.75
CA VAL A 155 -9.93 -13.63 9.08
C VAL A 155 -9.86 -12.80 7.80
N ASP A 156 -10.85 -11.96 7.57
CA ASP A 156 -10.87 -10.99 6.47
C ASP A 156 -10.70 -9.57 7.04
N MET A 157 -9.79 -8.82 6.43
CA MET A 157 -9.45 -7.42 6.74
C MET A 157 -9.55 -6.51 5.49
N GLY A 158 -10.35 -6.92 4.50
CA GLY A 158 -10.32 -6.39 3.13
C GLY A 158 -9.59 -7.31 2.16
N ASN A 159 -8.81 -8.26 2.68
CA ASN A 159 -8.20 -9.36 1.96
C ASN A 159 -8.09 -10.61 2.87
N PRO A 160 -8.05 -11.83 2.31
CA PRO A 160 -8.16 -13.06 3.09
C PRO A 160 -6.86 -13.42 3.83
N HIS A 161 -6.98 -13.75 5.12
CA HIS A 161 -5.89 -14.22 5.98
C HIS A 161 -6.22 -15.55 6.66
N ALA A 162 -5.20 -16.37 6.90
CA ALA A 162 -5.28 -17.57 7.73
C ALA A 162 -4.31 -17.45 8.91
N VAL A 163 -4.85 -17.32 10.12
CA VAL A 163 -4.07 -17.10 11.35
C VAL A 163 -3.97 -18.39 12.16
N ALA A 164 -2.77 -18.97 12.22
CA ALA A 164 -2.46 -20.15 13.03
C ALA A 164 -1.67 -19.74 14.27
N PHE A 165 -2.10 -20.21 15.44
CA PHE A 165 -1.33 -20.05 16.68
C PHE A 165 -0.33 -21.20 16.81
N VAL A 166 0.91 -20.88 17.13
CA VAL A 166 2.00 -21.85 17.30
C VAL A 166 2.74 -21.58 18.61
N ASP A 167 3.27 -22.63 19.23
CA ASP A 167 4.03 -22.49 20.48
C ASP A 167 5.39 -21.82 20.27
N SER A 168 5.97 -21.94 19.06
CA SER A 168 7.23 -21.32 18.65
C SER A 168 7.30 -21.16 17.12
N LEU A 169 7.97 -20.10 16.67
CA LEU A 169 8.30 -19.79 15.27
C LEU A 169 9.61 -20.46 14.85
#